data_AF-A0A1Q7V2Y4-F1
#
_entry.id   AF-A0A1Q7V2Y4-F1
#
_cell.length_a   1.000
_cell.length_b   1.000
_cell.length_c   1.000
_cell.angle_alpha   90.00
_cell.angle_beta   90.00
_cell.angle_gamma   90.00
#
_symmetry.space_group_name_H-M   'P 1'
#
loop_
_entity.id
_entity.type
_entity.pdbx_description
1 polymer ?
#
loop_
_entity_poly.entity_id
_entity_poly.type
_entity_poly.pdbx_seq_one_letter_code
_entity_poly.pdbx_strand_id
1 'polypeptide(L)'
;MVRVTIFDLRQETHVFVNGLPVSWFATRDWANVGRSQTEIEEEEAVWVQSLGPGSEIAVRPGHPVKKGNAESAVPRQVIVKEASIERDLVSSAGAGYVRLAVTDHTRPLDEAVDRFIVAVRSLPENALAHFHCEAGLGRTTTFMVLYDMLRNATRVSLEDIVQRQKLLGHGYDVLRPLEHDNWKAPYAEDRAAFVRAFYNYACANPNGRPQLWSEWLRSGER
;
A
#
# COMPACT_ATOMS: atom_id res chain seq x y z
N MET A 1 -0.36 -6.00 26.26
CA MET A 1 0.60 -6.18 25.14
C MET A 1 0.09 -5.34 23.97
N VAL A 2 0.91 -4.46 23.41
CA VAL A 2 0.55 -3.64 22.24
C VAL A 2 0.52 -4.56 21.02
N ARG A 3 -0.58 -4.55 20.25
CA ARG A 3 -0.72 -5.38 19.04
C ARG A 3 -0.34 -4.55 17.82
N VAL A 4 0.64 -5.02 17.06
CA VAL A 4 1.02 -4.41 15.78
C VAL A 4 0.22 -5.08 14.67
N THR A 5 -0.34 -4.28 13.76
CA THR A 5 -0.96 -4.74 12.51
C THR A 5 -0.22 -4.11 11.34
N ILE A 6 0.34 -4.95 10.47
CA ILE A 6 0.99 -4.54 9.22
C ILE A 6 -0.09 -4.34 8.16
N PHE A 7 -0.08 -3.17 7.53
CA PHE A 7 -0.86 -2.83 6.36
C PHE A 7 0.07 -2.83 5.14
N ASP A 8 0.03 -3.93 4.40
CA ASP A 8 0.74 -4.08 3.13
C ASP A 8 -0.10 -3.45 2.02
N LEU A 9 0.42 -2.36 1.44
CA LEU A 9 -0.25 -1.56 0.42
C LEU A 9 0.14 -1.95 -1.02
N ARG A 10 0.83 -3.08 -1.20
CA ARG A 10 1.45 -3.46 -2.46
C ARG A 10 0.50 -4.25 -3.34
N GLN A 11 0.34 -3.84 -4.60
CA GLN A 11 -0.39 -4.62 -5.60
C GLN A 11 0.55 -5.56 -6.36
N GLU A 12 1.79 -5.12 -6.57
CA GLU A 12 2.83 -5.92 -7.17
C GLU A 12 3.07 -7.20 -6.38
N THR A 13 3.20 -8.32 -7.10
CA THR A 13 3.52 -9.63 -6.52
C THR A 13 4.83 -9.51 -5.75
N HIS A 14 4.84 -9.91 -4.48
CA HIS A 14 6.05 -9.92 -3.67
C HIS A 14 6.07 -11.07 -2.66
N VAL A 15 7.27 -11.60 -2.44
CA VAL A 15 7.54 -12.76 -1.60
C VAL A 15 8.90 -12.60 -0.91
N PHE A 16 9.19 -13.44 0.06
CA PHE A 16 10.49 -13.54 0.70
C PHE A 16 11.14 -14.86 0.30
N VAL A 17 12.39 -14.81 -0.16
CA VAL A 17 13.20 -16.00 -0.50
C VAL A 17 14.46 -15.98 0.35
N ASN A 18 14.62 -16.96 1.25
CA ASN A 18 15.69 -16.98 2.27
C ASN A 18 15.75 -15.67 3.10
N GLY A 19 14.58 -15.09 3.40
CA GLY A 19 14.46 -13.78 4.05
C GLY A 19 14.77 -12.57 3.15
N LEU A 20 15.18 -12.75 1.90
CA LEU A 20 15.35 -11.66 0.94
C LEU A 20 13.99 -11.23 0.38
N PRO A 21 13.56 -9.96 0.53
CA PRO A 21 12.36 -9.47 -0.14
C PRO A 21 12.57 -9.40 -1.65
N VAL A 22 11.66 -10.02 -2.41
CA VAL A 22 11.66 -10.08 -3.87
C VAL A 22 10.29 -9.67 -4.38
N SER A 23 10.25 -8.89 -5.47
CA SER A 23 9.00 -8.56 -6.14
C SER A 23 9.08 -8.79 -7.65
N TRP A 24 7.93 -9.03 -8.27
CA TRP A 24 7.82 -9.14 -9.72
C TRP A 24 7.60 -7.76 -10.33
N PHE A 25 8.66 -7.20 -10.89
CA PHE A 25 8.63 -5.85 -11.46
C PHE A 25 8.24 -5.87 -12.94
N ALA A 26 7.27 -5.02 -13.30
CA ALA A 26 7.01 -4.60 -14.67
C ALA A 26 7.19 -3.07 -14.78
N THR A 27 7.22 -2.52 -15.99
CA THR A 27 7.28 -1.07 -16.22
C THR A 27 6.27 -0.33 -15.33
N ARG A 28 6.76 0.66 -14.56
CA ARG A 28 5.98 1.44 -13.56
C ARG A 28 5.53 0.69 -12.31
N ASP A 29 6.05 -0.52 -12.08
CA ASP A 29 5.62 -1.43 -11.00
C ASP A 29 4.16 -1.90 -11.15
N TRP A 30 3.70 -2.04 -12.40
CA TRP A 30 2.30 -2.26 -12.78
C TRP A 30 1.99 -3.68 -13.27
N ALA A 31 2.70 -4.68 -12.77
CA ALA A 31 2.54 -6.07 -13.21
C ALA A 31 1.12 -6.62 -13.01
N ASN A 32 0.39 -6.09 -12.02
CA ASN A 32 -0.92 -6.58 -11.61
C ASN A 32 -2.06 -5.55 -11.81
N VAL A 33 -1.86 -4.52 -12.65
CA VAL A 33 -2.94 -3.56 -12.94
C VAL A 33 -4.13 -4.27 -13.58
N GLY A 34 -5.33 -4.00 -13.06
CA GLY A 34 -6.59 -4.61 -13.52
C GLY A 34 -6.91 -5.97 -12.89
N ARG A 35 -6.02 -6.50 -12.05
CA ARG A 35 -6.23 -7.77 -11.34
C ARG A 35 -6.83 -7.55 -9.97
N SER A 36 -7.64 -8.50 -9.51
CA SER A 36 -8.20 -8.47 -8.17
C SER A 36 -7.13 -8.83 -7.12
N GLN A 37 -7.33 -8.37 -5.88
CA GLN A 37 -6.44 -8.74 -4.78
C GLN A 37 -6.40 -10.26 -4.56
N THR A 38 -7.53 -10.95 -4.65
CA THR A 38 -7.62 -12.40 -4.44
C THR A 38 -6.77 -13.17 -5.44
N GLU A 39 -6.87 -12.84 -6.74
CA GLU A 39 -6.05 -13.48 -7.77
C GLU A 39 -4.55 -13.27 -7.53
N ILE A 40 -4.15 -12.08 -7.07
CA ILE A 40 -2.76 -11.78 -6.75
C ILE A 40 -2.27 -12.61 -5.56
N GLU A 41 -3.05 -12.67 -4.48
CA GLU A 41 -2.68 -13.44 -3.27
C GLU A 41 -2.62 -14.95 -3.55
N GLU A 42 -3.52 -15.48 -4.40
CA GLU A 42 -3.50 -16.87 -4.83
C GLU A 42 -2.26 -17.18 -5.67
N GLU A 43 -1.88 -16.31 -6.60
CA GLU A 43 -0.67 -16.50 -7.40
C GLU A 43 0.62 -16.34 -6.60
N GLU A 44 0.68 -15.41 -5.63
CA GLU A 44 1.80 -15.31 -4.70
C GLU A 44 1.98 -16.63 -3.93
N ALA A 45 0.88 -17.23 -3.46
CA ALA A 45 0.91 -18.51 -2.76
C ALA A 45 1.36 -19.67 -3.67
N VAL A 46 0.83 -19.76 -4.89
CA VAL A 46 1.24 -20.77 -5.87
C VAL A 46 2.72 -20.62 -6.23
N TRP A 47 3.19 -19.38 -6.40
CA TRP A 47 4.59 -19.11 -6.72
C TRP A 47 5.51 -19.55 -5.58
N VAL A 48 5.20 -19.18 -4.33
CA VAL A 48 5.97 -19.64 -3.17
C VAL A 48 6.02 -21.16 -3.07
N GLN A 49 4.90 -21.86 -3.32
CA GLN A 49 4.87 -23.33 -3.32
C GLN A 49 5.76 -23.94 -4.41
N SER A 50 5.91 -23.27 -5.55
CA SER A 50 6.82 -23.71 -6.63
C SER A 50 8.30 -23.50 -6.31
N LEU A 51 8.63 -22.62 -5.36
CA LEU A 51 9.98 -22.31 -4.91
C LEU A 51 10.42 -23.27 -3.79
N GLY A 52 10.52 -24.56 -4.13
CA GLY A 52 11.00 -25.58 -3.20
C GLY A 52 12.51 -25.47 -2.87
N PRO A 53 12.98 -26.09 -1.77
CA PRO A 53 14.39 -26.14 -1.45
C PRO A 53 15.23 -26.71 -2.61
N GLY A 54 16.27 -25.99 -3.01
CA GLY A 54 17.13 -26.31 -4.14
C GLY A 54 16.72 -25.68 -5.47
N SER A 55 15.52 -25.06 -5.58
CA SER A 55 15.17 -24.26 -6.75
C SER A 55 16.16 -23.11 -6.95
N GLU A 56 16.45 -22.76 -8.19
CA GLU A 56 17.32 -21.63 -8.53
C GLU A 56 16.48 -20.49 -9.10
N ILE A 57 16.67 -19.28 -8.55
CA ILE A 57 16.06 -18.07 -9.08
C ILE A 57 17.10 -16.98 -9.33
N ALA A 58 16.89 -16.23 -10.40
CA ALA A 58 17.71 -15.07 -10.75
C ALA A 58 17.05 -13.79 -10.21
N VAL A 59 17.66 -13.15 -9.21
CA VAL A 59 17.13 -11.92 -8.59
C VAL A 59 17.99 -10.73 -8.99
N ARG A 60 17.35 -9.67 -9.48
CA ARG A 60 18.03 -8.42 -9.83
C ARG A 60 17.88 -7.38 -8.71
N PRO A 61 18.91 -6.55 -8.44
CA PRO A 61 18.77 -5.43 -7.53
C PRO A 61 17.68 -4.45 -8.00
N GLY A 62 16.74 -4.11 -7.12
CA GLY A 62 15.56 -3.32 -7.49
C GLY A 62 15.85 -1.89 -7.94
N HIS A 63 16.75 -1.17 -7.25
CA HIS A 63 17.04 0.24 -7.57
C HIS A 63 17.57 0.44 -9.02
N PRO A 64 18.54 -0.34 -9.51
CA PRO A 64 18.93 -0.32 -10.92
C PRO A 64 17.81 -0.62 -11.91
N VAL A 65 16.99 -1.66 -11.64
CA VAL A 65 15.88 -2.06 -12.53
C VAL A 65 14.83 -0.95 -12.62
N LYS A 66 14.56 -0.26 -11.51
CA LYS A 66 13.56 0.82 -11.44
C LYS A 66 14.00 2.13 -12.08
N LYS A 67 15.30 2.45 -12.05
CA LYS A 67 15.85 3.68 -12.67
C LYS A 67 16.30 3.49 -14.11
N GLY A 68 16.55 2.25 -14.54
CA GLY A 68 16.92 1.89 -15.89
C GLY A 68 15.91 0.94 -16.52
N ASN A 69 16.43 -0.17 -17.05
CA ASN A 69 15.67 -1.29 -17.62
C ASN A 69 16.11 -2.61 -16.96
N ALA A 70 15.47 -3.73 -17.32
CA ALA A 70 15.79 -5.05 -16.76
C ALA A 70 17.25 -5.50 -17.00
N GLU A 71 17.92 -4.95 -18.02
CA GLU A 71 19.32 -5.21 -18.34
C GLU A 71 20.29 -4.33 -17.54
N SER A 72 19.78 -3.34 -16.81
CA SER A 72 20.60 -2.35 -16.08
C SER A 72 21.32 -2.90 -14.84
N ALA A 73 21.11 -4.16 -14.49
CA ALA A 73 21.89 -4.83 -13.45
C ALA A 73 21.99 -6.33 -13.68
N VAL A 74 23.18 -6.90 -13.45
CA VAL A 74 23.44 -8.35 -13.51
C VAL A 74 22.59 -9.07 -12.44
N PRO A 75 21.90 -10.17 -12.79
CA PRO A 75 21.12 -10.91 -11.81
C PRO A 75 22.04 -11.71 -10.90
N ARG A 76 21.65 -11.86 -9.65
CA ARG A 76 22.28 -12.77 -8.69
C ARG A 76 21.49 -14.05 -8.65
N GLN A 77 22.18 -15.18 -8.81
CA GLN A 77 21.55 -16.49 -8.62
C GLN A 77 21.36 -16.74 -7.12
N VAL A 78 20.15 -17.13 -6.75
CA VAL A 78 19.76 -17.46 -5.39
C VAL A 78 19.25 -18.89 -5.39
N ILE A 79 19.90 -19.74 -4.61
CA ILE A 79 19.42 -21.10 -4.34
C ILE A 79 18.41 -20.99 -3.19
N VAL A 80 17.17 -21.38 -3.45
CA VAL A 80 16.08 -21.34 -2.49
C VAL A 80 16.31 -22.37 -1.39
N LYS A 81 16.23 -21.93 -0.13
CA LYS A 81 16.17 -22.78 1.07
C LYS A 81 14.76 -22.73 1.65
N GLU A 82 14.19 -21.55 1.69
CA GLU A 82 12.83 -21.28 2.12
C GLU A 82 12.23 -20.13 1.32
N ALA A 83 10.91 -20.16 1.14
CA ALA A 83 10.15 -19.07 0.55
C ALA A 83 8.86 -18.87 1.36
N SER A 84 8.42 -17.62 1.47
CA SER A 84 7.18 -17.26 2.18
C SER A 84 6.52 -16.04 1.55
N ILE A 85 5.19 -15.98 1.64
CA ILE A 85 4.46 -14.74 1.42
C ILE A 85 4.53 -13.88 2.68
N GLU A 86 4.37 -12.57 2.52
CA GLU A 86 4.52 -11.63 3.64
C GLU A 86 3.53 -11.90 4.78
N ARG A 87 2.28 -12.25 4.46
CA ARG A 87 1.24 -12.61 5.44
C ARG A 87 1.73 -13.66 6.45
N ASP A 88 2.33 -14.73 5.95
CA ASP A 88 2.71 -15.88 6.78
C ASP A 88 3.92 -15.52 7.65
N LEU A 89 4.87 -14.76 7.10
CA LEU A 89 6.02 -14.23 7.84
C LEU A 89 5.56 -13.30 8.98
N VAL A 90 4.68 -12.34 8.71
CA VAL A 90 4.13 -11.40 9.69
C VAL A 90 3.33 -12.14 10.77
N SER A 91 2.50 -13.10 10.36
CA SER A 91 1.68 -13.89 11.28
C SER A 91 2.54 -14.76 12.19
N SER A 92 3.63 -15.35 11.67
CA SER A 92 4.58 -16.14 12.46
C SER A 92 5.31 -15.31 13.52
N ALA A 93 5.47 -14.00 13.28
CA ALA A 93 6.02 -13.04 14.24
C ALA A 93 4.98 -12.54 15.27
N GLY A 94 3.74 -13.02 15.23
CA GLY A 94 2.67 -12.65 16.17
C GLY A 94 1.99 -11.32 15.88
N ALA A 95 2.23 -10.72 14.71
CA ALA A 95 1.58 -9.47 14.30
C ALA A 95 0.31 -9.74 13.46
N GLY A 96 -0.61 -8.77 13.45
CA GLY A 96 -1.72 -8.76 12.51
C GLY A 96 -1.25 -8.38 11.11
N TYR A 97 -1.97 -8.84 10.08
CA TYR A 97 -1.65 -8.54 8.68
C TYR A 97 -2.92 -8.16 7.93
N VAL A 98 -2.83 -7.12 7.11
CA VAL A 98 -3.89 -6.64 6.22
C VAL A 98 -3.26 -6.33 4.87
N ARG A 99 -3.72 -7.02 3.82
CA ARG A 99 -3.37 -6.71 2.42
C ARG A 99 -4.38 -5.73 1.84
N LEU A 100 -3.88 -4.66 1.24
CA LEU A 100 -4.63 -3.69 0.44
C LEU A 100 -3.90 -3.52 -0.90
N ALA A 101 -4.29 -4.26 -1.92
CA ALA A 101 -3.60 -4.24 -3.21
C ALA A 101 -3.81 -2.91 -3.96
N VAL A 102 -2.91 -1.94 -3.76
CA VAL A 102 -2.97 -0.62 -4.38
C VAL A 102 -1.86 -0.43 -5.41
N THR A 103 -2.27 -0.14 -6.64
CA THR A 103 -1.39 0.13 -7.77
C THR A 103 -0.39 1.24 -7.45
N ASP A 104 0.88 1.07 -7.84
CA ASP A 104 1.87 2.11 -7.57
C ASP A 104 1.55 3.41 -8.32
N HIS A 105 1.89 4.54 -7.70
CA HIS A 105 1.68 5.92 -8.19
C HIS A 105 0.24 6.44 -8.25
N THR A 106 -0.78 5.58 -8.14
CA THR A 106 -2.20 5.97 -8.22
C THR A 106 -2.81 6.21 -6.83
N ARG A 107 -4.08 6.62 -6.77
CA ARG A 107 -4.90 6.50 -5.56
C ARG A 107 -5.36 5.05 -5.33
N PRO A 108 -5.78 4.67 -4.11
CA PRO A 108 -6.47 3.39 -3.88
C PRO A 108 -7.84 3.36 -4.54
N LEU A 109 -8.24 2.21 -5.09
CA LEU A 109 -9.61 2.00 -5.58
C LEU A 109 -10.63 2.02 -4.43
N ASP A 110 -11.88 2.35 -4.71
CA ASP A 110 -12.93 2.48 -3.70
C ASP A 110 -13.12 1.19 -2.87
N GLU A 111 -12.99 0.02 -3.49
CA GLU A 111 -13.03 -1.26 -2.78
C GLU A 111 -11.87 -1.41 -1.78
N ALA A 112 -10.66 -1.00 -2.15
CA ALA A 112 -9.51 -1.02 -1.24
C ALA A 112 -9.69 -0.03 -0.08
N VAL A 113 -10.35 1.10 -0.32
CA VAL A 113 -10.70 2.08 0.72
C VAL A 113 -11.73 1.50 1.69
N ASP A 114 -12.76 0.80 1.20
CA ASP A 114 -13.75 0.12 2.05
C ASP A 114 -13.09 -0.96 2.92
N ARG A 115 -12.24 -1.81 2.33
CA ARG A 115 -11.46 -2.81 3.07
C ARG A 115 -10.59 -2.17 4.15
N PHE A 116 -9.94 -1.06 3.83
CA PHE A 116 -9.14 -0.28 4.79
C PHE A 116 -9.99 0.23 5.95
N ILE A 117 -11.15 0.83 5.69
CA ILE A 117 -12.06 1.32 6.74
C ILE A 117 -12.50 0.17 7.65
N VAL A 118 -12.87 -0.98 7.08
CA VAL A 118 -13.25 -2.17 7.86
C VAL A 118 -12.09 -2.65 8.74
N ALA A 119 -10.87 -2.69 8.20
CA ALA A 119 -9.68 -3.08 8.95
C ALA A 119 -9.39 -2.09 10.09
N VAL A 120 -9.46 -0.78 9.84
CA VAL A 120 -9.26 0.27 10.86
C VAL A 120 -10.32 0.19 11.96
N ARG A 121 -11.60 0.00 11.62
CA ARG A 121 -12.70 -0.18 12.57
C ARG A 121 -12.47 -1.38 13.51
N SER A 122 -11.72 -2.38 13.05
CA SER A 122 -11.45 -3.62 13.76
C SER A 122 -10.17 -3.57 14.59
N LEU A 123 -9.38 -2.49 14.49
CA LEU A 123 -8.18 -2.32 15.30
C LEU A 123 -8.55 -2.13 16.79
N PRO A 124 -7.90 -2.87 17.71
CA PRO A 124 -7.98 -2.57 19.14
C PRO A 124 -7.57 -1.12 19.45
N GLU A 125 -8.11 -0.56 20.53
CA GLU A 125 -7.87 0.84 20.93
C GLU A 125 -6.38 1.21 21.06
N ASN A 126 -5.55 0.25 21.49
CA ASN A 126 -4.10 0.42 21.68
C ASN A 126 -3.27 -0.29 20.59
N ALA A 127 -3.85 -0.55 19.41
CA ALA A 127 -3.11 -1.19 18.32
C ALA A 127 -2.23 -0.19 17.56
N LEU A 128 -1.07 -0.66 17.09
CA LEU A 128 -0.19 0.07 16.20
C LEU A 128 -0.45 -0.38 14.76
N ALA A 129 -0.82 0.58 13.89
CA ALA A 129 -0.91 0.34 12.46
C ALA A 129 0.43 0.71 11.81
N HIS A 130 1.08 -0.26 11.17
CA HIS A 130 2.31 -0.05 10.42
C HIS A 130 2.00 -0.13 8.92
N PHE A 131 2.17 0.97 8.19
CA PHE A 131 1.90 1.02 6.76
C PHE A 131 3.21 0.94 5.98
N HIS A 132 3.27 0.10 4.96
CA HIS A 132 4.37 0.12 4.01
C HIS A 132 3.86 -0.09 2.58
N CYS A 133 4.69 0.34 1.63
CA CYS A 133 4.61 -0.08 0.26
C CYS A 133 6.03 -0.50 -0.15
N GLU A 134 6.37 -0.42 -1.41
CA GLU A 134 7.75 -0.62 -1.84
C GLU A 134 8.72 0.44 -1.27
N ALA A 135 8.39 1.72 -1.41
CA ALA A 135 9.33 2.82 -1.16
C ALA A 135 9.05 3.62 0.12
N GLY A 136 7.93 3.38 0.80
CA GLY A 136 7.52 4.17 1.97
C GLY A 136 7.09 5.60 1.64
N LEU A 137 6.74 5.89 0.38
CA LEU A 137 6.38 7.24 -0.09
C LEU A 137 4.89 7.32 -0.46
N GLY A 138 4.54 7.31 -1.75
CA GLY A 138 3.20 7.65 -2.23
C GLY A 138 2.05 6.89 -1.56
N ARG A 139 2.02 5.57 -1.68
CA ARG A 139 0.97 4.72 -1.09
C ARG A 139 0.98 4.81 0.44
N THR A 140 2.14 4.65 1.07
CA THR A 140 2.31 4.73 2.53
C THR A 140 1.81 6.06 3.09
N THR A 141 2.30 7.19 2.59
CA THR A 141 1.87 8.51 3.08
C THR A 141 0.40 8.75 2.80
N THR A 142 -0.15 8.26 1.68
CA THR A 142 -1.59 8.33 1.42
C THR A 142 -2.37 7.66 2.54
N PHE A 143 -2.10 6.40 2.85
CA PHE A 143 -2.84 5.67 3.90
C PHE A 143 -2.57 6.20 5.31
N MET A 144 -1.38 6.72 5.60
CA MET A 144 -1.13 7.43 6.85
C MET A 144 -2.02 8.67 6.98
N VAL A 145 -2.17 9.45 5.90
CA VAL A 145 -3.08 10.60 5.85
C VAL A 145 -4.54 10.16 6.01
N LEU A 146 -4.99 9.11 5.31
CA LEU A 146 -6.37 8.59 5.45
C LEU A 146 -6.64 8.10 6.88
N TYR A 147 -5.70 7.34 7.46
CA TYR A 147 -5.81 6.85 8.83
C TYR A 147 -5.94 8.01 9.82
N ASP A 148 -5.13 9.03 9.63
CA ASP A 148 -5.14 10.23 10.45
C ASP A 148 -6.47 11.00 10.34
N MET A 149 -6.99 11.16 9.11
CA MET A 149 -8.30 11.75 8.86
C MET A 149 -9.42 11.01 9.58
N LEU A 150 -9.46 9.67 9.48
CA LEU A 150 -10.48 8.87 10.17
C LEU A 150 -10.50 9.13 11.69
N ARG A 151 -9.35 9.44 12.29
CA ARG A 151 -9.26 9.68 13.74
C ARG A 151 -9.46 11.14 14.14
N ASN A 152 -9.12 12.09 13.26
CA ASN A 152 -8.88 13.48 13.66
C ASN A 152 -9.55 14.56 12.79
N ALA A 153 -10.18 14.21 11.65
CA ALA A 153 -10.72 15.21 10.72
C ALA A 153 -11.81 16.12 11.30
N THR A 154 -12.52 15.69 12.35
CA THR A 154 -13.51 16.53 13.05
C THR A 154 -12.89 17.63 13.91
N ARG A 155 -11.56 17.64 14.07
CA ARG A 155 -10.82 18.54 14.97
C ARG A 155 -9.57 19.16 14.35
N VAL A 156 -9.08 18.62 13.25
CA VAL A 156 -7.82 19.02 12.60
C VAL A 156 -8.07 19.23 11.13
N SER A 157 -7.58 20.35 10.59
CA SER A 157 -7.75 20.72 9.19
C SER A 157 -7.09 19.71 8.25
N LEU A 158 -7.55 19.66 7.00
CA LEU A 158 -6.92 18.88 5.93
C LEU A 158 -5.44 19.26 5.78
N GLU A 159 -5.17 20.56 5.76
CA GLU A 159 -3.84 21.14 5.59
C GLU A 159 -2.90 20.70 6.70
N ASP A 160 -3.34 20.75 7.96
CA ASP A 160 -2.52 20.34 9.11
C ASP A 160 -2.26 18.83 9.12
N ILE A 161 -3.27 18.01 8.77
CA ILE A 161 -3.10 16.55 8.66
C ILE A 161 -2.07 16.22 7.57
N VAL A 162 -2.21 16.79 6.38
CA VAL A 162 -1.27 16.53 5.27
C VAL A 162 0.12 17.04 5.62
N GLN A 163 0.22 18.25 6.18
CA GLN A 163 1.49 18.85 6.54
C GLN A 163 2.23 18.06 7.64
N ARG A 164 1.54 17.60 8.68
CA ARG A 164 2.20 16.80 9.72
C ARG A 164 2.65 15.43 9.21
N GLN A 165 1.87 14.78 8.36
CA GLN A 165 2.28 13.49 7.76
C GLN A 165 3.48 13.66 6.83
N LYS A 166 3.54 14.77 6.09
CA LYS A 166 4.71 15.16 5.30
C LYS A 166 5.96 15.38 6.16
N LEU A 167 5.82 16.09 7.28
CA LEU A 167 6.91 16.39 8.22
C LEU A 167 7.43 15.14 8.96
N LEU A 168 6.53 14.24 9.35
CA LEU A 168 6.88 13.01 10.08
C LEU A 168 7.39 11.89 9.15
N GLY A 169 7.03 11.93 7.87
CA GLY A 169 7.50 11.00 6.87
C GLY A 169 8.76 11.47 6.14
N HIS A 170 8.83 11.17 4.85
CA HIS A 170 9.97 11.52 3.99
C HIS A 170 9.72 12.77 3.12
N GLY A 171 8.95 13.74 3.63
CA GLY A 171 8.63 14.97 2.90
C GLY A 171 7.66 14.78 1.72
N TYR A 172 7.02 13.62 1.59
CA TYR A 172 6.05 13.35 0.55
C TYR A 172 4.75 14.11 0.81
N ASP A 173 4.28 14.84 -0.20
CA ASP A 173 3.08 15.66 -0.13
C ASP A 173 2.02 15.09 -1.05
N VAL A 174 0.96 14.53 -0.45
CA VAL A 174 -0.11 13.85 -1.18
C VAL A 174 -1.00 14.80 -2.00
N LEU A 175 -0.92 16.11 -1.74
CA LEU A 175 -1.67 17.15 -2.43
C LEU A 175 -0.82 17.95 -3.43
N ARG A 176 0.50 17.71 -3.48
CA ARG A 176 1.40 18.46 -4.35
C ARG A 176 1.11 18.15 -5.82
N PRO A 177 0.81 19.16 -6.64
CA PRO A 177 0.71 18.98 -8.09
C PRO A 177 2.09 18.66 -8.67
N LEU A 178 2.10 17.86 -9.74
CA LEU A 178 3.28 17.60 -10.55
C LEU A 178 3.20 18.41 -11.84
N GLU A 179 4.36 18.65 -12.45
CA GLU A 179 4.47 19.33 -13.75
C GLU A 179 3.76 18.53 -14.84
N HIS A 180 3.15 19.21 -15.82
CA HIS A 180 2.29 18.59 -16.84
C HIS A 180 3.02 17.59 -17.75
N ASP A 181 4.33 17.73 -17.94
CA ASP A 181 5.17 16.82 -18.71
C ASP A 181 5.56 15.55 -17.92
N ASN A 182 5.33 15.54 -16.61
CA ASN A 182 5.50 14.36 -15.79
C ASN A 182 4.37 13.37 -16.05
N TRP A 183 4.69 12.17 -16.53
CA TRP A 183 3.70 11.12 -16.78
C TRP A 183 2.86 10.73 -15.54
N LYS A 184 3.35 11.04 -14.33
CA LYS A 184 2.63 10.81 -13.07
C LYS A 184 1.61 11.90 -12.74
N ALA A 185 1.61 13.03 -13.45
CA ALA A 185 0.73 14.17 -13.18
C ALA A 185 -0.76 13.82 -13.08
N PRO A 186 -1.38 13.11 -14.06
CA PRO A 186 -2.80 12.74 -13.95
C PRO A 186 -3.09 11.89 -12.71
N TYR A 187 -2.19 10.98 -12.33
CA TYR A 187 -2.36 10.13 -11.14
C TYR A 187 -2.16 10.89 -9.83
N ALA A 188 -1.31 11.91 -9.83
CA ALA A 188 -1.12 12.79 -8.68
C ALA A 188 -2.32 13.71 -8.48
N GLU A 189 -2.88 14.25 -9.56
CA GLU A 189 -4.10 15.05 -9.55
C GLU A 189 -5.30 14.23 -9.04
N ASP A 190 -5.49 13.02 -9.58
CA ASP A 190 -6.57 12.11 -9.14
C ASP A 190 -6.42 11.72 -7.65
N ARG A 191 -5.19 11.43 -7.19
CA ARG A 191 -4.92 11.21 -5.77
C ARG A 191 -5.24 12.43 -4.91
N ALA A 192 -4.85 13.64 -5.33
CA ALA A 192 -5.13 14.84 -4.58
C ALA A 192 -6.64 15.12 -4.48
N ALA A 193 -7.38 14.92 -5.57
CA ALA A 193 -8.84 15.02 -5.59
C ALA A 193 -9.49 14.00 -4.64
N PHE A 194 -9.02 12.75 -4.68
CA PHE A 194 -9.47 11.71 -3.75
C PHE A 194 -9.20 12.06 -2.29
N VAL A 195 -7.98 12.49 -1.94
CA VAL A 195 -7.62 12.83 -0.56
C VAL A 195 -8.51 13.94 -0.01
N ARG A 196 -8.85 14.94 -0.84
CA ARG A 196 -9.81 16.00 -0.48
C ARG A 196 -11.21 15.45 -0.24
N ALA A 197 -11.71 14.60 -1.14
CA ALA A 197 -13.01 13.98 -0.97
C ALA A 197 -13.06 13.05 0.27
N PHE A 198 -11.98 12.33 0.54
CA PHE A 198 -11.89 11.46 1.71
C PHE A 198 -11.87 12.25 3.02
N TYR A 199 -11.28 13.45 3.04
CA TYR A 199 -11.38 14.34 4.20
C TYR A 199 -12.84 14.70 4.51
N ASN A 200 -13.63 15.07 3.49
CA ASN A 200 -15.06 15.34 3.68
C ASN A 200 -15.80 14.10 4.20
N TYR A 201 -15.51 12.93 3.62
CA TYR A 201 -16.04 11.66 4.13
C TYR A 201 -15.68 11.44 5.60
N ALA A 202 -14.42 11.64 6.01
CA ALA A 202 -13.96 11.41 7.38
C ALA A 202 -14.56 12.42 8.38
N CYS A 203 -14.83 13.65 7.94
CA CYS A 203 -15.58 14.63 8.73
C CYS A 203 -17.03 14.18 9.00
N ALA A 204 -17.71 13.67 7.97
CA ALA A 204 -19.08 13.17 8.07
C ALA A 204 -19.15 11.79 8.76
N ASN A 205 -18.10 10.99 8.63
CA ASN A 205 -18.01 9.61 9.10
C ASN A 205 -16.80 9.39 10.02
N PRO A 206 -16.76 9.99 11.23
CA PRO A 206 -15.62 9.86 12.14
C PRO A 206 -15.37 8.39 12.52
N ASN A 207 -14.09 8.02 12.60
CA ASN A 207 -13.61 6.63 12.73
C ASN A 207 -14.13 5.70 11.62
N GLY A 208 -14.44 6.30 10.47
CA GLY A 208 -15.00 5.65 9.30
C GLY A 208 -16.39 5.11 9.55
N ARG A 209 -17.22 5.73 10.40
CA ARG A 209 -18.59 5.30 10.76
C ARG A 209 -19.57 6.47 10.63
N PRO A 210 -20.86 6.25 10.28
CA PRO A 210 -21.51 4.94 10.14
C PRO A 210 -21.29 4.24 8.79
N GLN A 211 -21.08 4.99 7.72
CA GLN A 211 -21.00 4.44 6.36
C GLN A 211 -19.58 4.03 5.99
N LEU A 212 -19.46 3.05 5.09
CA LEU A 212 -18.25 2.83 4.31
C LEU A 212 -18.09 3.92 3.24
N TRP A 213 -16.92 3.99 2.61
CA TRP A 213 -16.61 5.00 1.61
C TRP A 213 -17.52 4.88 0.38
N SER A 214 -17.67 3.67 -0.17
CA SER A 214 -18.53 3.47 -1.35
C SER A 214 -20.01 3.72 -1.06
N GLU A 215 -20.46 3.49 0.17
CA GLU A 215 -21.82 3.79 0.63
C GLU A 215 -22.05 5.30 0.67
N TRP A 216 -21.12 6.05 1.28
CA TRP A 216 -21.17 7.50 1.34
C TRP A 216 -21.14 8.13 -0.06
N LEU A 217 -20.31 7.61 -0.98
CA LEU A 217 -20.27 8.08 -2.37
C LEU A 217 -21.61 7.95 -3.10
N ARG A 218 -22.44 6.95 -2.77
CA ARG A 218 -23.79 6.72 -3.32
C ARG A 218 -24.86 7.57 -2.65
N SER A 219 -24.66 7.97 -1.40
CA SER A 219 -25.65 8.76 -0.63
C SER A 219 -25.85 10.18 -1.15
N GLY A 220 -24.87 10.72 -1.88
CA GLY A 220 -24.92 12.10 -2.40
C GLY A 220 -24.57 13.17 -1.36
N GLU A 221 -24.16 12.79 -0.15
CA GLU A 221 -23.73 13.69 0.94
C GLU A 221 -22.32 14.30 0.73
N ARG A 222 -21.96 14.58 -0.53
CA ARG A 222 -20.62 15.03 -0.96
C ARG A 222 -20.33 16.49 -0.66
#